data_AF-A0A182SJT0-F1
#
_entry.id   AF-A0A182SJT0-F1
#
_cell.length_a   1.000
_cell.length_b   1.000
_cell.length_c   1.000
_cell.angle_alpha   90.00
_cell.angle_beta   90.00
_cell.angle_gamma   90.00
#
_symmetry.space_group_name_H-M   'P 1'
#
loop_
_entity.id
_entity.type
_entity.pdbx_description
1 polymer ?
#
loop_
_entity_poly.entity_id
_entity_poly.type
_entity_poly.pdbx_seq_one_letter_code
_entity_poly.pdbx_strand_id
1 'polypeptide(L)'
;MGTRSGDIDPAIIFHLHDSLGMSVDQINKMLTKESGLLGLTEVTSDCRYVEDNYATKADAKRAMDVFCHRLAKYIGAYSALMDGRLDAVIFTGGIGENAAMVRELTLDKLGLLGFEIDHERNLAARFGKSGNITKDGSRLALVIPTNEELVIAQDASRLTA
;
A
#
# COMPACT_ATOMS: atom_id res chain seq x y z
N MET A 1 -5.97 2.37 2.24
CA MET A 1 -5.63 3.71 1.71
C MET A 1 -5.68 4.72 2.86
N GLY A 2 -5.38 6.01 2.63
CA GLY A 2 -5.41 7.04 3.68
C GLY A 2 -6.79 7.19 4.34
N THR A 3 -7.82 7.53 3.57
CA THR A 3 -9.20 7.78 4.08
C THR A 3 -10.27 6.80 3.56
N ARG A 4 -9.90 5.94 2.60
CA ARG A 4 -10.79 4.96 1.96
C ARG A 4 -10.61 3.57 2.57
N SER A 5 -11.71 2.87 2.80
CA SER A 5 -11.75 1.53 3.41
C SER A 5 -11.03 0.45 2.58
N GLY A 6 -11.23 0.45 1.27
CA GLY A 6 -10.89 -0.70 0.41
C GLY A 6 -11.93 -1.81 0.56
N ASP A 7 -11.52 -3.08 0.34
CA ASP A 7 -12.46 -4.20 0.43
C ASP A 7 -13.03 -4.31 1.85
N ILE A 8 -14.35 -4.43 1.88
CA ILE A 8 -15.20 -4.70 3.03
C ILE A 8 -16.20 -5.78 2.60
N ASP A 9 -16.79 -6.46 3.56
CA ASP A 9 -17.98 -7.26 3.29
C ASP A 9 -19.10 -6.33 2.81
N PRO A 10 -19.72 -6.56 1.63
CA PRO A 10 -20.86 -5.77 1.18
C PRO A 10 -22.01 -5.71 2.19
N ALA A 11 -22.18 -6.74 3.03
CA ALA A 11 -23.19 -6.76 4.09
C ALA A 11 -22.98 -5.68 5.16
N ILE A 12 -21.77 -5.15 5.32
CA ILE A 12 -21.49 -4.04 6.25
C ILE A 12 -22.28 -2.79 5.88
N ILE A 13 -22.51 -2.53 4.58
CA ILE A 13 -23.32 -1.38 4.14
C ILE A 13 -24.75 -1.51 4.66
N PHE A 14 -25.35 -2.70 4.54
CA PHE A 14 -26.71 -2.96 5.03
C PHE A 14 -26.77 -2.97 6.55
N HIS A 15 -25.74 -3.49 7.23
CA HIS A 15 -25.68 -3.43 8.68
C HIS A 15 -25.63 -1.98 9.18
N LEU A 16 -24.79 -1.12 8.58
CA LEU A 16 -24.71 0.30 8.92
C LEU A 16 -26.05 1.02 8.67
N HIS A 17 -26.73 0.67 7.59
CA HIS A 17 -28.01 1.27 7.25
C HIS A 17 -29.16 0.78 8.16
N ASP A 18 -29.40 -0.53 8.16
CA ASP A 18 -30.59 -1.13 8.77
C ASP A 18 -30.47 -1.25 10.29
N SER A 19 -29.25 -1.52 10.80
CA SER A 19 -29.03 -1.72 12.24
C SER A 19 -28.56 -0.46 12.95
N LEU A 20 -27.76 0.38 12.28
CA LEU A 20 -27.20 1.60 12.88
C LEU A 20 -27.88 2.89 12.39
N GLY A 21 -28.87 2.78 11.51
CA GLY A 21 -29.71 3.89 11.06
C GLY A 21 -28.98 4.93 10.21
N MET A 22 -27.82 4.60 9.65
CA MET A 22 -27.05 5.52 8.83
C MET A 22 -27.68 5.69 7.45
N SER A 23 -27.78 6.92 6.96
CA SER A 23 -28.17 7.18 5.57
C SER A 23 -27.09 6.69 4.60
N VAL A 24 -27.48 6.43 3.35
CA VAL A 24 -26.55 6.07 2.27
C VAL A 24 -25.43 7.13 2.12
N ASP A 25 -25.76 8.42 2.27
CA ASP A 25 -24.77 9.50 2.20
C ASP A 25 -23.79 9.46 3.37
N GLN A 26 -24.26 9.14 4.58
CA GLN A 26 -23.38 8.97 5.75
C GLN A 26 -22.44 7.80 5.57
N ILE A 27 -22.94 6.66 5.04
CA ILE A 27 -22.11 5.48 4.78
C ILE A 27 -21.07 5.79 3.70
N ASN A 28 -21.48 6.45 2.61
CA ASN A 28 -20.56 6.87 1.55
C ASN A 28 -19.45 7.78 2.11
N LYS A 29 -19.82 8.78 2.90
CA LYS A 29 -18.84 9.66 3.56
C LYS A 29 -17.90 8.87 4.48
N MET A 30 -18.44 7.98 5.30
CA MET A 30 -17.65 7.14 6.20
C MET A 30 -16.61 6.32 5.42
N LEU A 31 -17.04 5.59 4.39
CA LEU A 31 -16.18 4.68 3.62
C LEU A 31 -15.16 5.40 2.75
N THR A 32 -15.45 6.63 2.32
CA THR A 32 -14.57 7.38 1.39
C THR A 32 -13.67 8.41 2.07
N LYS A 33 -14.10 8.97 3.20
CA LYS A 33 -13.43 10.09 3.88
C LYS A 33 -13.00 9.79 5.32
N GLU A 34 -13.63 8.82 6.00
CA GLU A 34 -13.44 8.61 7.45
C GLU A 34 -12.91 7.21 7.77
N SER A 35 -12.53 6.43 6.76
CA SER A 35 -12.05 5.05 6.89
C SER A 35 -10.53 4.95 6.65
N GLY A 36 -10.02 3.75 6.34
CA GLY A 36 -8.62 3.55 6.00
C GLY A 36 -7.68 3.78 7.18
N LEU A 37 -6.51 4.36 6.94
CA LEU A 37 -5.56 4.72 8.01
C LEU A 37 -6.17 5.70 9.00
N LEU A 38 -7.02 6.62 8.55
CA LEU A 38 -7.72 7.55 9.44
C LEU A 38 -8.62 6.81 10.42
N GLY A 39 -9.48 5.91 9.92
CA GLY A 39 -10.36 5.12 10.79
C GLY A 39 -9.60 4.13 11.68
N LEU A 40 -8.48 3.58 11.21
CA LEU A 40 -7.66 2.65 11.99
C LEU A 40 -6.79 3.33 13.03
N THR A 41 -6.36 4.57 12.82
CA THR A 41 -5.58 5.29 13.83
C THR A 41 -6.46 6.12 14.74
N GLU A 42 -7.64 6.54 14.28
CA GLU A 42 -8.49 7.58 14.90
C GLU A 42 -7.76 8.92 15.08
N VAL A 43 -6.65 9.12 14.34
CA VAL A 43 -5.77 10.29 14.46
C VAL A 43 -5.55 10.94 13.10
N THR A 44 -5.05 10.20 12.11
CA THR A 44 -4.65 10.79 10.83
C THR A 44 -4.67 9.79 9.67
N SER A 45 -4.83 10.30 8.45
CA SER A 45 -4.67 9.53 7.21
C SER A 45 -3.23 9.46 6.71
N ASP A 46 -2.30 10.17 7.36
CA ASP A 46 -0.89 10.27 6.97
C ASP A 46 -0.11 9.00 7.35
N CYS A 47 0.48 8.34 6.35
CA CYS A 47 1.26 7.12 6.56
C CYS A 47 2.56 7.37 7.35
N ARG A 48 3.10 8.60 7.35
CA ARG A 48 4.31 8.96 8.10
C ARG A 48 4.09 8.80 9.61
N TYR A 49 2.92 9.24 10.10
CA TYR A 49 2.54 9.04 11.50
C TYR A 49 2.57 7.55 11.87
N VAL A 50 2.03 6.70 11.00
CA VAL A 50 1.96 5.26 11.24
C VAL A 50 3.36 4.66 11.27
N GLU A 51 4.24 5.04 10.35
CA GLU A 51 5.63 4.57 10.28
C GLU A 51 6.44 5.00 11.52
N ASP A 52 6.40 6.28 11.88
CA ASP A 52 7.18 6.85 13.00
C ASP A 52 6.74 6.31 14.37
N ASN A 53 5.47 5.91 14.50
CA ASN A 53 4.88 5.49 15.78
C ASN A 53 4.59 3.99 15.85
N TYR A 54 4.89 3.21 14.81
CA TYR A 54 4.55 1.78 14.72
C TYR A 54 5.06 0.97 15.91
N ALA A 55 6.28 1.25 16.38
CA ALA A 55 6.92 0.51 17.46
C ALA A 55 6.43 0.92 18.87
N THR A 56 5.79 2.07 19.00
CA THR A 56 5.52 2.69 20.31
C THR A 56 4.04 2.91 20.60
N LYS A 57 3.18 2.93 19.57
CA LYS A 57 1.75 3.20 19.70
C LYS A 57 0.88 2.10 19.12
N ALA A 58 -0.13 1.69 19.90
CA ALA A 58 -1.04 0.61 19.52
C ALA A 58 -1.91 0.96 18.30
N ASP A 59 -2.36 2.22 18.18
CA ASP A 59 -3.16 2.71 17.06
C ASP A 59 -2.36 2.71 15.74
N ALA A 60 -1.11 3.17 15.78
CA ALA A 60 -0.20 3.09 14.64
C ALA A 60 0.11 1.63 14.27
N LYS A 61 0.36 0.78 15.28
CA LYS A 61 0.63 -0.65 15.07
C LYS A 61 -0.52 -1.36 14.36
N ARG A 62 -1.76 -1.25 14.88
CA ARG A 62 -2.93 -1.88 14.24
C ARG A 62 -3.13 -1.39 12.80
N ALA A 63 -2.91 -0.10 12.55
CA ALA A 63 -3.08 0.49 11.23
C ALA A 63 -2.04 -0.05 10.23
N MET A 64 -0.77 -0.10 10.62
CA MET A 64 0.32 -0.66 9.80
C MET A 64 0.11 -2.15 9.51
N ASP A 65 -0.24 -2.94 10.53
CA ASP A 65 -0.40 -4.39 10.40
C ASP A 65 -1.53 -4.72 9.43
N VAL A 66 -2.67 -4.05 9.54
CA VAL A 66 -3.81 -4.21 8.61
C VAL A 66 -3.45 -3.75 7.21
N PHE A 67 -2.75 -2.61 7.08
CA PHE A 67 -2.34 -2.07 5.78
C PHE A 67 -1.40 -3.04 5.05
N CYS A 68 -0.33 -3.49 5.71
CA CYS A 68 0.65 -4.41 5.12
C CYS A 68 0.06 -5.80 4.88
N HIS A 69 -0.83 -6.28 5.74
CA HIS A 69 -1.58 -7.51 5.50
C HIS A 69 -2.41 -7.42 4.21
N ARG A 70 -3.15 -6.33 4.02
CA ARG A 70 -3.97 -6.13 2.83
C ARG A 70 -3.12 -6.05 1.56
N LEU A 71 -2.01 -5.32 1.62
CA LEU A 71 -1.09 -5.17 0.49
C LEU A 71 -0.45 -6.52 0.11
N ALA A 72 0.05 -7.27 1.10
CA ALA A 72 0.64 -8.60 0.88
C ALA A 72 -0.38 -9.56 0.25
N LYS A 73 -1.62 -9.58 0.76
CA LYS A 73 -2.71 -10.40 0.18
C LYS A 73 -2.91 -10.11 -1.31
N TYR A 74 -2.91 -8.84 -1.70
CA TYR A 74 -3.09 -8.44 -3.10
C TYR A 74 -1.92 -8.85 -4.01
N ILE A 75 -0.68 -8.64 -3.55
CA ILE A 75 0.51 -9.11 -4.29
C ILE A 75 0.46 -10.63 -4.45
N GLY A 76 0.14 -11.35 -3.37
CA GLY A 76 -0.05 -12.80 -3.38
C GLY A 76 -1.12 -13.25 -4.37
N ALA A 77 -2.29 -12.60 -4.38
CA ALA A 77 -3.38 -12.92 -5.30
C ALA A 77 -2.97 -12.74 -6.78
N TYR A 78 -2.27 -11.65 -7.11
CA TYR A 78 -1.83 -11.41 -8.49
C TYR A 78 -0.76 -12.38 -8.97
N SER A 79 -0.04 -13.07 -8.08
CA SER A 79 0.87 -14.15 -8.49
C SER A 79 0.18 -15.27 -9.27
N ALA A 80 -1.11 -15.51 -9.02
CA ALA A 80 -1.92 -16.50 -9.76
C ALA A 80 -2.15 -16.11 -11.24
N LEU A 81 -1.90 -14.85 -11.61
CA LEU A 81 -2.08 -14.33 -12.97
C LEU A 81 -0.78 -14.33 -13.79
N MET A 82 0.34 -14.77 -13.22
CA MET A 82 1.68 -14.61 -13.80
C MET A 82 2.15 -15.79 -14.68
N ASP A 83 1.25 -16.70 -15.02
CA ASP A 83 1.52 -17.86 -15.90
C ASP A 83 2.86 -18.58 -15.61
N GLY A 84 3.08 -18.89 -14.32
CA GLY A 84 4.25 -19.64 -13.85
C GLY A 84 5.50 -18.82 -13.56
N ARG A 85 5.57 -17.51 -13.89
CA ARG A 85 6.76 -16.69 -13.60
C ARG A 85 6.44 -15.29 -13.09
N LEU A 86 6.81 -15.02 -11.83
CA LEU A 86 6.85 -13.68 -11.26
C LEU A 86 8.30 -13.19 -11.21
N ASP A 87 8.62 -12.20 -12.05
CA ASP A 87 9.96 -11.63 -12.15
C ASP A 87 10.30 -10.69 -11.00
N ALA A 88 9.40 -9.75 -10.71
CA ALA A 88 9.61 -8.75 -9.68
C ALA A 88 8.29 -8.19 -9.13
N VAL A 89 8.39 -7.53 -7.97
CA VAL A 89 7.37 -6.62 -7.44
C VAL A 89 7.91 -5.20 -7.45
N ILE A 90 7.10 -4.24 -7.90
CA ILE A 90 7.49 -2.82 -7.95
C ILE A 90 6.72 -2.04 -6.90
N PHE A 91 7.43 -1.25 -6.11
CA PHE A 91 6.87 -0.23 -5.23
C PHE A 91 7.07 1.16 -5.84
N THR A 92 6.00 1.95 -5.88
CA THR A 92 5.97 3.30 -6.43
C THR A 92 4.92 4.17 -5.71
N GLY A 93 4.84 5.45 -6.06
CA GLY A 93 3.95 6.43 -5.46
C GLY A 93 4.42 6.87 -4.07
N GLY A 94 3.77 7.91 -3.52
CA GLY A 94 4.24 8.57 -2.30
C GLY A 94 4.58 7.65 -1.12
N ILE A 95 3.76 6.63 -0.84
CA ILE A 95 4.04 5.65 0.22
C ILE A 95 5.07 4.61 -0.26
N GLY A 96 4.88 4.02 -1.45
CA GLY A 96 5.75 2.96 -1.96
C GLY A 96 7.19 3.41 -2.17
N GLU A 97 7.42 4.69 -2.45
CA GLU A 97 8.75 5.27 -2.63
C GLU A 97 9.43 5.61 -1.30
N ASN A 98 8.67 6.03 -0.28
CA ASN A 98 9.25 6.64 0.92
C ASN A 98 9.12 5.80 2.20
N ALA A 99 8.09 4.95 2.31
CA ALA A 99 7.82 4.18 3.53
C ALA A 99 8.55 2.83 3.49
N ALA A 100 9.81 2.82 3.94
CA ALA A 100 10.64 1.61 3.96
C ALA A 100 10.01 0.50 4.82
N MET A 101 9.42 0.86 5.96
CA MET A 101 8.77 -0.11 6.86
C MET A 101 7.56 -0.78 6.21
N VAL A 102 6.78 -0.04 5.42
CA VAL A 102 5.63 -0.61 4.71
C VAL A 102 6.08 -1.68 3.72
N ARG A 103 7.16 -1.43 2.98
CA ARG A 103 7.72 -2.40 2.03
C ARG A 103 8.24 -3.64 2.75
N GLU A 104 9.00 -3.44 3.82
CA GLU A 104 9.58 -4.48 4.66
C GLU A 104 8.51 -5.41 5.25
N LEU A 105 7.59 -4.84 6.03
CA LEU A 105 6.52 -5.60 6.69
C LEU A 105 5.56 -6.29 5.71
N THR A 106 5.44 -5.77 4.49
CA THR A 106 4.65 -6.40 3.43
C THR A 106 5.40 -7.59 2.83
N LEU A 107 6.66 -7.42 2.46
CA LEU A 107 7.47 -8.48 1.85
C LEU A 107 7.77 -9.62 2.81
N ASP A 108 7.91 -9.35 4.11
CA ASP A 108 8.08 -10.38 5.15
C ASP A 108 6.92 -11.39 5.18
N LYS A 109 5.71 -10.97 4.77
CA LYS A 109 4.54 -11.84 4.69
C LYS A 109 4.52 -12.71 3.43
N LEU A 110 5.43 -12.46 2.48
CA LEU A 110 5.47 -13.06 1.16
C LEU A 110 6.69 -13.98 0.96
N GLY A 111 7.26 -14.52 2.05
CA GLY A 111 8.38 -15.47 1.99
C GLY A 111 8.09 -16.70 1.12
N LEU A 112 6.84 -17.16 1.05
CA LEU A 112 6.44 -18.26 0.14
C LEU A 112 6.64 -17.94 -1.35
N LEU A 113 6.66 -16.65 -1.72
CA LEU A 113 6.95 -16.19 -3.07
C LEU A 113 8.46 -15.91 -3.29
N GLY A 114 9.31 -16.18 -2.30
CA GLY A 114 10.76 -16.04 -2.40
C GLY A 114 11.29 -14.63 -2.17
N PHE A 115 10.53 -13.75 -1.51
CA PHE A 115 10.98 -12.41 -1.15
C PHE A 115 11.73 -12.40 0.18
N GLU A 116 12.93 -11.82 0.18
CA GLU A 116 13.75 -11.53 1.34
C GLU A 116 14.35 -10.14 1.17
N ILE A 117 14.00 -9.24 2.08
CA ILE A 117 14.42 -7.84 1.99
C ILE A 117 15.85 -7.64 2.49
N ASP A 118 16.55 -6.71 1.85
CA ASP A 118 17.81 -6.14 2.33
C ASP A 118 17.50 -4.78 2.96
N HIS A 119 17.64 -4.68 4.27
CA HIS A 119 17.24 -3.50 5.04
C HIS A 119 18.00 -2.23 4.62
N GLU A 120 19.30 -2.35 4.35
CA GLU A 120 20.14 -1.21 3.94
C GLU A 120 19.75 -0.73 2.53
N ARG A 121 19.57 -1.65 1.59
CA ARG A 121 19.08 -1.31 0.23
C ARG A 121 17.69 -0.70 0.29
N ASN A 122 16.81 -1.23 1.14
CA ASN A 122 15.47 -0.71 1.35
C ASN A 122 15.49 0.73 1.86
N LEU A 123 16.29 1.05 2.87
CA LEU A 123 16.42 2.41 3.39
C LEU A 123 17.04 3.39 2.39
N ALA A 124 17.99 2.91 1.57
CA ALA A 124 18.67 3.70 0.56
C ALA A 124 17.76 4.09 -0.61
N ALA A 125 16.76 3.26 -0.94
CA ALA A 125 15.79 3.49 -2.00
C ALA A 125 14.58 4.33 -1.51
N ARG A 126 14.84 5.57 -1.08
CA ARG A 126 13.82 6.54 -0.63
C ARG A 126 14.09 7.93 -1.20
N PHE A 127 13.07 8.79 -1.15
CA PHE A 127 13.18 10.23 -1.46
C PHE A 127 13.71 10.50 -2.87
N GLY A 128 13.11 9.82 -3.86
CA GLY A 128 13.46 9.95 -5.28
C GLY A 128 14.56 9.00 -5.77
N LYS A 129 15.13 8.17 -4.89
CA LYS A 129 16.07 7.10 -5.29
C LYS A 129 15.32 5.84 -5.69
N SER A 130 15.71 5.24 -6.82
CA SER A 130 15.26 3.92 -7.26
C SER A 130 16.30 2.83 -6.95
N GLY A 131 15.86 1.58 -6.89
CA GLY A 131 16.79 0.45 -6.73
C GLY A 131 16.13 -0.87 -6.35
N ASN A 132 16.92 -1.94 -6.43
CA ASN A 132 16.55 -3.24 -5.86
C ASN A 132 16.68 -3.22 -4.34
N ILE A 133 15.65 -3.69 -3.64
CA ILE A 133 15.57 -3.70 -2.18
C ILE A 133 15.62 -5.12 -1.59
N THR A 134 15.80 -6.16 -2.41
CA THR A 134 15.93 -7.54 -1.91
C THR A 134 17.38 -8.00 -1.87
N LYS A 135 17.63 -9.02 -1.03
CA LYS A 135 18.92 -9.70 -0.92
C LYS A 135 19.28 -10.41 -2.22
N ASP A 136 20.57 -10.66 -2.42
CA ASP A 136 21.05 -11.42 -3.56
C ASP A 136 20.49 -12.85 -3.52
N GLY A 137 19.99 -13.34 -4.66
CA GLY A 137 19.35 -14.66 -4.76
C GLY A 137 17.85 -14.69 -4.40
N SER A 138 17.31 -13.61 -3.84
CA SER A 138 15.86 -13.46 -3.61
C SER A 138 15.13 -13.00 -4.88
N ARG A 139 13.81 -13.23 -4.94
CA ARG A 139 12.95 -12.61 -5.95
C ARG A 139 13.06 -11.08 -5.86
N LEU A 140 13.10 -10.42 -7.01
CA LEU A 140 13.38 -8.99 -7.05
C LEU A 140 12.19 -8.18 -6.52
N ALA A 141 12.46 -7.24 -5.63
CA ALA A 141 11.55 -6.13 -5.38
C ALA A 141 12.28 -4.82 -5.65
N LEU A 142 11.64 -3.93 -6.41
CA LEU A 142 12.24 -2.67 -6.85
C LEU A 142 11.43 -1.48 -6.34
N VAL A 143 12.11 -0.39 -6.00
CA VAL A 143 11.51 0.93 -5.85
C VAL A 143 11.76 1.72 -7.13
N ILE A 144 10.70 2.24 -7.75
CA ILE A 144 10.78 3.06 -8.96
C ILE A 144 9.88 4.28 -8.76
N PRO A 145 10.43 5.50 -8.68
CA PRO A 145 9.62 6.71 -8.60
C PRO A 145 8.72 6.87 -9.83
N THR A 146 7.43 7.10 -9.59
CA THR A 146 6.49 7.36 -10.69
C THR A 146 6.62 8.79 -11.19
N ASN A 147 6.23 9.03 -12.45
CA ASN A 147 6.12 10.36 -13.02
C ASN A 147 4.93 10.37 -14.01
N GLU A 148 3.74 10.61 -13.47
CA GLU A 148 2.49 10.61 -14.25
C GLU A 148 2.46 11.77 -15.24
N GLU A 149 2.98 12.94 -14.84
CA GLU A 149 3.06 14.14 -15.68
C GLU A 149 3.94 13.92 -16.92
N LEU A 150 5.04 13.17 -16.78
CA LEU A 150 5.92 12.84 -17.91
C LEU A 150 5.21 11.97 -18.94
N VAL A 151 4.45 10.96 -18.51
CA VAL A 151 3.69 10.11 -19.43
C VAL A 151 2.65 10.94 -20.18
N ILE A 152 1.93 11.82 -19.48
CA ILE A 152 0.97 12.74 -20.11
C ILE A 152 1.66 13.63 -21.16
N ALA A 153 2.82 14.19 -20.84
CA ALA A 153 3.57 15.04 -21.77
C ALA A 153 4.06 14.27 -23.01
N GLN A 154 4.57 13.04 -22.81
CA GLN A 154 5.02 12.17 -23.90
C GLN A 154 3.87 11.77 -24.82
N ASP A 155 2.72 11.42 -24.25
CA ASP A 155 1.53 11.05 -25.00
C ASP A 155 0.95 12.24 -25.77
N ALA A 156 0.86 13.41 -25.13
CA ALA A 156 0.43 14.64 -25.80
C ALA A 156 1.34 14.98 -26.98
N SER A 157 2.66 14.90 -26.79
CA SER A 157 3.63 15.14 -27.87
C SER A 157 3.49 14.13 -29.00
N ARG A 158 3.39 12.83 -28.68
CA ARG A 158 3.26 11.76 -29.68
C ARG A 158 2.00 11.88 -30.54
N LEU A 159 0.92 12.42 -29.97
CA LEU A 159 -0.37 12.54 -30.67
C LEU A 159 -0.50 13.83 -31.50
N THR A 160 0.37 14.82 -31.31
CA THR A 160 0.18 16.17 -31.89
C THR A 160 1.36 16.74 -32.66
N ALA A 161 2.59 16.24 -32.47
CA ALA A 161 3.80 16.66 -33.19
C ALA A 161 4.19 15.68 -34.30
#